data_AF-A0A503I1E4-F1
#
_entry.id   AF-A0A503I1E4-F1
#
_cell.length_a   1.000
_cell.length_b   1.000
_cell.length_c   1.000
_cell.angle_alpha   90.00
_cell.angle_beta   90.00
_cell.angle_gamma   90.00
#
_symmetry.space_group_name_H-M   'P 1'
#
loop_
_entity.id
_entity.type
_entity.pdbx_description
1 polymer ?
#
loop_
_entity_poly.entity_id
_entity_poly.type
_entity_poly.pdbx_seq_one_letter_code
_entity_poly.pdbx_strand_id
1 'polypeptide(L)' 'MATMMREVVAAGEYASASEVMREALREWKFRRMQRDQAVDELGRLWDEGMASGDAVDGGEAFARIKGRLDARIAERTPR' A
#
# COMPACT_ATOMS: atom_id res chain seq x y z
N MET A 1 -19.91 6.46 21.47
CA MET A 1 -20.39 5.33 20.64
C MET A 1 -21.91 5.27 20.56
N ALA A 2 -22.64 4.89 21.62
CA ALA A 2 -24.10 4.75 21.55
C ALA A 2 -24.84 6.05 21.15
N THR A 3 -24.36 7.22 21.58
CA THR A 3 -24.92 8.53 21.17
C THR A 3 -24.71 8.78 19.68
N MET A 4 -23.48 8.63 19.17
CA MET A 4 -23.17 8.78 17.73
C MET A 4 -23.99 7.83 16.86
N MET A 5 -24.18 6.58 17.30
CA MET A 5 -25.01 5.61 16.59
C MET A 5 -26.49 6.01 16.54
N ARG A 6 -27.01 6.62 17.61
CA ARG A 6 -28.37 7.16 17.63
C ARG A 6 -28.50 8.38 16.74
N GLU A 7 -27.50 9.25 16.70
CA GLU A 7 -27.49 10.45 15.86
C GLU A 7 -27.55 10.10 14.37
N VAL A 8 -26.70 9.18 13.89
CA VAL A 8 -26.69 8.79 12.47
C VAL A 8 -27.96 8.03 12.05
N VAL A 9 -28.58 7.29 12.98
CA VAL A 9 -29.88 6.65 12.73
C VAL A 9 -31.01 7.69 12.72
N ALA A 10 -31.01 8.64 13.65
CA ALA A 10 -32.01 9.71 13.69
C ALA A 10 -31.89 10.66 12.49
N ALA A 11 -30.69 10.85 11.96
CA ALA A 11 -30.43 11.58 10.72
C ALA A 11 -30.86 10.83 9.45
N GLY A 12 -31.24 9.54 9.58
CA GLY A 12 -31.67 8.71 8.46
C GLY A 12 -30.53 8.18 7.59
N GLU A 13 -29.27 8.37 8.00
CA GLU A 13 -28.11 7.82 7.29
C GLU A 13 -28.08 6.27 7.37
N TYR A 14 -28.63 5.72 8.45
CA TYR A 14 -28.76 4.28 8.67
C TYR A 14 -30.15 3.93 9.19
N ALA A 15 -30.71 2.79 8.75
CA ALA A 15 -32.01 2.33 9.22
C ALA A 15 -31.97 1.78 10.65
N SER A 16 -30.79 1.36 11.14
CA SER A 16 -30.64 0.86 12.51
C SER A 16 -29.19 0.87 13.01
N ALA A 17 -29.01 0.83 14.33
CA ALA A 17 -27.71 0.62 14.95
C ALA A 17 -27.03 -0.68 14.50
N SER A 18 -27.80 -1.74 14.23
CA SER A 18 -27.28 -3.02 13.72
C SER A 18 -26.68 -2.88 12.31
N GLU A 19 -27.18 -1.96 11.50
CA GLU A 19 -26.62 -1.67 10.19
C GLU A 19 -25.26 -0.99 10.29
N VAL A 20 -25.16 0.04 11.14
CA VAL A 20 -23.88 0.71 11.47
C VAL A 20 -22.84 -0.31 11.94
N MET A 21 -23.23 -1.23 12.82
CA MET A 21 -22.32 -2.28 13.31
C MET A 21 -21.86 -3.24 12.22
N ARG A 22 -22.78 -3.67 11.34
CA ARG A 22 -22.41 -4.55 10.22
C ARG A 22 -21.44 -3.87 9.26
N GLU A 23 -21.66 -2.59 8.97
CA GLU A 23 -20.73 -1.82 8.14
C GLU A 23 -19.36 -1.66 8.80
N ALA A 24 -19.32 -1.25 10.06
CA ALA A 24 -18.08 -1.12 10.80
C ALA A 24 -17.30 -2.44 10.86
N LEU A 25 -17.99 -3.58 11.02
CA LEU A 25 -17.37 -4.91 11.01
C LEU A 25 -16.87 -5.32 9.62
N ARG A 26 -17.59 -5.00 8.54
CA ARG A 26 -17.14 -5.24 7.16
C ARG A 26 -15.86 -4.48 6.87
N GLU A 27 -15.87 -3.19 7.20
CA GLU A 27 -14.74 -2.30 6.99
C GLU A 27 -13.53 -2.71 7.85
N TRP A 28 -13.75 -3.09 9.11
CA TRP A 28 -12.70 -3.64 9.97
C TRP A 28 -12.08 -4.92 9.38
N LYS A 29 -12.90 -5.87 8.91
CA LYS A 29 -12.42 -7.09 8.25
C LYS A 29 -11.63 -6.78 6.98
N PHE A 30 -12.11 -5.85 6.16
CA PHE A 30 -11.45 -5.44 4.92
C PHE A 30 -10.07 -4.83 5.19
N ARG A 31 -9.95 -3.92 6.16
CA ARG A 31 -8.65 -3.36 6.56
C ARG A 31 -7.69 -4.43 7.09
N ARG A 32 -8.19 -5.43 7.81
CA ARG A 32 -7.36 -6.54 8.29
C ARG A 32 -6.84 -7.38 7.13
N MET A 33 -7.70 -7.74 6.19
CA MET A 33 -7.30 -8.47 4.98
C MET A 33 -6.24 -7.70 4.18
N GLN A 34 -6.42 -6.40 3.98
CA GLN A 34 -5.41 -5.57 3.30
C GLN A 34 -4.07 -5.53 4.05
N ARG A 35 -4.12 -5.47 5.40
CA ARG A 35 -2.90 -5.52 6.21
C ARG A 35 -2.19 -6.86 6.06
N ASP A 36 -2.93 -7.96 6.13
CA ASP A 36 -2.36 -9.30 6.00
C ASP A 36 -1.70 -9.47 4.62
N GLN A 37 -2.38 -9.05 3.55
CA GLN A 37 -1.82 -9.03 2.18
C GLN A 37 -0.57 -8.16 2.06
N ALA A 38 -0.53 -6.99 2.70
CA ALA A 38 0.64 -6.11 2.68
C ALA A 38 1.84 -6.74 3.42
N VAL A 39 1.59 -7.45 4.52
CA VAL A 39 2.64 -8.17 5.25
C VAL A 39 3.20 -9.31 4.41
N ASP A 40 2.32 -10.08 3.76
CA ASP A 40 2.73 -11.18 2.87
C ASP A 40 3.59 -10.66 1.70
N GLU A 41 3.20 -9.54 1.09
CA GLU A 41 3.97 -8.94 -0.01
C GLU A 41 5.32 -8.39 0.45
N LEU A 42 5.39 -7.77 1.64
CA LEU A 42 6.66 -7.34 2.23
C LEU A 42 7.59 -8.54 2.48
N GLY A 43 7.05 -9.67 2.98
CA GLY A 43 7.80 -10.91 3.15
C GLY A 43 8.33 -11.44 1.82
N ARG A 44 7.48 -11.48 0.79
CA ARG A 44 7.88 -11.91 -0.56
C ARG A 44 9.00 -11.04 -1.14
N LEU A 45 8.90 -9.71 -1.01
CA LEU A 45 9.91 -8.77 -1.49
C LEU A 45 11.23 -8.88 -0.71
N TRP A 46 11.14 -9.16 0.60
CA TRP A 46 12.31 -9.43 1.42
C TRP A 46 13.04 -10.69 0.95
N ASP A 47 12.32 -11.79 0.76
CA ASP A 47 12.90 -13.05 0.29
C ASP A 47 13.53 -12.89 -1.11
N GLU A 48 12.86 -12.15 -1.99
CA GLU A 48 13.38 -11.80 -3.31
C GLU A 48 14.69 -10.99 -3.20
N GLY A 49 14.73 -9.99 -2.32
CA GLY A 49 15.92 -9.19 -2.05
C GLY A 49 17.08 -10.03 -1.49
N MET A 50 16.80 -10.90 -0.52
CA MET A 50 17.80 -11.82 0.06
C MET A 50 18.33 -12.81 -0.97
N ALA A 51 17.50 -13.23 -1.93
CA ALA A 51 17.91 -14.12 -3.03
C ALA A 51 18.61 -13.37 -4.19
N SER A 52 18.61 -12.03 -4.20
CA SER A 52 19.10 -11.23 -5.33
C SER A 52 20.63 -11.12 -5.44
N GLY A 53 21.36 -11.67 -4.45
CA GLY A 53 22.83 -11.66 -4.41
C GLY A 53 23.38 -10.62 -3.43
N ASP A 54 24.66 -10.31 -3.58
CA ASP A 54 25.36 -9.43 -2.64
C ASP A 54 24.88 -7.97 -2.75
N ALA A 55 24.83 -7.31 -1.59
CA ALA A 55 24.56 -5.89 -1.54
C ALA A 55 25.67 -5.09 -2.26
N VAL A 56 25.26 -4.08 -3.02
CA VAL A 56 26.16 -3.17 -3.73
C VAL A 56 26.23 -1.84 -2.98
N ASP A 57 27.38 -1.16 -3.05
CA ASP A 57 27.49 0.21 -2.54
C ASP A 57 26.42 1.12 -3.16
N GLY A 58 25.75 1.91 -2.31
CA GLY A 58 24.65 2.75 -2.74
C GLY A 58 25.09 3.82 -3.75
N GLY A 59 26.26 4.43 -3.54
CA GLY A 59 26.80 5.45 -4.44
C GLY A 59 27.11 4.87 -5.82
N GLU A 60 27.75 3.71 -5.86
CA GLU A 60 28.03 2.98 -7.11
C GLU A 60 26.73 2.59 -7.84
N ALA A 61 25.74 2.07 -7.11
CA ALA A 61 24.46 1.69 -7.68
C ALA A 61 23.73 2.89 -8.32
N PHE A 62 23.68 4.02 -7.62
CA PHE A 62 23.07 5.24 -8.16
C PHE A 62 23.82 5.80 -9.36
N ALA A 63 25.16 5.78 -9.35
CA ALA A 63 25.96 6.19 -10.49
C ALA A 63 25.65 5.33 -11.74
N ARG A 64 25.53 4.00 -11.56
CA ARG A 64 25.15 3.07 -12.62
C ARG A 64 23.73 3.31 -13.14
N ILE A 65 22.78 3.64 -12.26
CA ILE A 65 21.41 3.99 -12.66
C ILE A 65 21.41 5.29 -13.48
N LYS A 66 22.07 6.34 -12.98
CA LYS A 66 22.16 7.64 -13.65
C LYS A 66 22.75 7.50 -15.06
N GLY A 67 23.88 6.79 -15.20
CA GLY A 67 24.51 6.58 -16.51
C GLY A 67 23.58 5.92 -17.53
N ARG A 68 22.80 4.91 -17.10
CA ARG A 68 21.80 4.24 -17.97
C ARG A 68 20.65 5.17 -18.37
N LEU A 69 20.20 6.03 -17.46
CA LEU A 69 19.15 7.00 -17.76
C LEU A 69 19.64 8.09 -18.73
N ASP A 70 20.83 8.64 -18.50
CA ASP A 70 21.43 9.65 -19.36
C ASP A 70 21.61 9.13 -20.79
N ALA A 71 22.09 7.89 -20.95
CA ALA A 71 22.22 7.24 -22.26
C ALA A 71 20.87 7.11 -22.97
N ARG A 72 19.82 6.64 -22.27
CA ARG A 72 18.46 6.54 -22.84
C ARG A 72 17.85 7.88 -23.21
N ILE A 73 18.17 8.95 -22.47
CA ILE A 73 17.71 10.30 -22.79
C ILE A 73 18.39 10.82 -24.06
N ALA A 74 19.70 10.58 -24.19
CA ALA A 74 20.47 10.94 -25.37
C ALA A 74 19.97 10.21 -26.63
N GLU A 75 19.63 8.92 -26.52
CA GLU A 75 19.03 8.13 -27.61
C GLU A 75 17.66 8.66 -28.07
N ARG A 76 16.89 9.27 -27.16
CA ARG A 76 15.54 9.78 -27.44
C ARG A 76 15.50 11.20 -27.98
N THR A 77 16.62 11.92 -27.91
CA THR A 77 16.74 13.28 -28.43
C THR A 77 17.55 13.23 -29.73
N PRO A 78 16.90 13.06 -30.91
CA PRO A 78 17.63 13.23 -32.16
C PRO A 78 18.06 14.70 -32.27
N ARG A 79 19.33 14.87 -32.63
CA ARG A 79 19.99 16.17 -32.80
C ARG A 79 19.38 16.96 -33.95
#